data_AF-A0A948VZS6-F1
#
_entry.id   AF-A0A948VZS6-F1
#
_cell.length_a   1.000
_cell.length_b   1.000
_cell.length_c   1.000
_cell.angle_alpha   90.00
_cell.angle_beta   90.00
_cell.angle_gamma   90.00
#
_symmetry.space_group_name_H-M   'P 1'
#
loop_
_entity.id
_entity.type
_entity.pdbx_description
1 polymer ?
#
loop_
_entity_poly.entity_id
_entity_poly.type
_entity_poly.pdbx_seq_one_letter_code
_entity_poly.pdbx_strand_id
1 'polypeptide(L)'
;MTKLERFFFSLIFALLLAGVTLVIGQAKSDRVGAALPEGHRDGVSLSKGAAQNTAPAQQQPECSVCHPKFQDSWLMGAHGRATSDPIFEQAWTAQGKPGACLVCHVTGYDPATATWQKDGVACEACHSPVPDEHSVNPAANPVPVDRSPNLCGHCHSDARFGWEEWQASAHYQRNMACTVCHDAHSASLKTIISEADNTQGTSALCINCHREVSMNFPYSKHN
;
A
#
# COMPACT_ATOMS: atom_id res chain seq x y z
N MET A 1 51.57 -15.99 -23.87
CA MET A 1 50.83 -14.78 -24.25
C MET A 1 51.60 -14.07 -25.35
N THR A 2 51.05 -14.00 -26.55
CA THR A 2 51.72 -13.43 -27.73
C THR A 2 51.71 -11.89 -27.67
N LYS A 3 52.60 -11.22 -28.41
CA LYS A 3 52.62 -9.75 -28.48
C LYS A 3 51.28 -9.17 -28.98
N LEU A 4 50.57 -9.94 -29.82
CA LEU A 4 49.26 -9.58 -30.34
C LEU A 4 48.17 -9.63 -29.26
N GLU A 5 48.17 -10.67 -28.41
CA GLU A 5 47.23 -10.79 -27.28
C GLU A 5 47.40 -9.64 -26.29
N ARG A 6 48.65 -9.27 -25.96
CA ARG A 6 48.92 -8.12 -25.07
C ARG A 6 48.38 -6.80 -25.62
N PHE A 7 48.48 -6.60 -26.93
CA PHE A 7 47.93 -5.42 -27.58
C PHE A 7 46.40 -5.37 -27.51
N PHE A 8 45.72 -6.48 -27.74
CA PHE A 8 44.26 -6.57 -27.62
C PHE A 8 43.76 -6.32 -26.19
N PHE A 9 44.42 -6.90 -25.18
CA PHE A 9 44.05 -6.66 -23.79
C PHE A 9 44.26 -5.19 -23.36
N SER A 10 45.35 -4.56 -23.80
CA SER A 10 45.57 -3.13 -23.54
C SER A 10 44.53 -2.23 -24.22
N LEU A 11 44.10 -2.57 -25.44
CA LEU A 11 43.08 -1.81 -26.16
C LEU A 11 41.70 -1.90 -25.49
N ILE A 12 41.30 -3.09 -25.04
CA ILE A 12 40.03 -3.31 -24.34
C ILE A 12 40.01 -2.55 -23.00
N PHE A 13 41.11 -2.59 -22.25
CA PHE A 13 41.20 -1.87 -20.97
C PHE A 13 41.15 -0.35 -21.15
N ALA A 14 41.78 0.18 -22.21
CA ALA A 14 41.72 1.61 -22.55
C ALA A 14 40.30 2.06 -22.96
N LEU A 15 39.57 1.23 -23.70
CA LEU A 15 38.19 1.53 -24.11
C LEU A 15 37.20 1.48 -22.93
N LEU A 16 37.40 0.57 -21.97
CA LEU A 16 36.57 0.51 -20.75
C LEU A 16 36.81 1.71 -19.83
N LEU A 17 38.04 2.18 -19.69
CA LEU A 17 38.36 3.40 -18.93
C LEU A 17 37.76 4.67 -19.57
N ALA A 18 37.78 4.78 -20.90
CA ALA A 18 37.16 5.91 -21.61
C ALA A 18 35.62 5.90 -21.54
N GLY A 19 35.00 4.71 -21.50
CA GLY A 19 33.54 4.55 -21.40
C GLY A 19 32.96 4.95 -20.04
N VAL A 20 33.72 4.76 -18.95
CA VAL A 20 33.26 5.10 -17.58
C VAL A 20 33.25 6.61 -17.32
N THR A 21 34.05 7.40 -18.05
CA THR A 21 34.10 8.87 -17.89
C THR A 21 32.98 9.63 -18.62
N LEU A 22 32.21 8.99 -19.52
CA LEU A 22 31.21 9.69 -20.35
C LEU A 22 29.80 9.75 -19.76
N VAL A 23 29.54 9.12 -18.60
CA VAL A 23 28.17 9.00 -18.02
C VAL A 23 27.86 10.05 -16.93
N ILE A 24 28.82 10.87 -16.49
CA ILE A 24 28.61 11.85 -15.39
C ILE A 24 28.22 13.26 -15.92
N GLY A 25 27.91 13.37 -17.20
CA GLY A 25 27.93 14.66 -17.90
C GLY A 25 26.60 15.33 -18.25
N GLN A 26 25.42 14.97 -17.74
CA GLN A 26 24.17 15.72 -18.06
C GLN A 26 23.12 15.68 -16.94
N ALA A 27 23.21 16.63 -16.00
CA ALA A 27 22.05 17.15 -15.26
C ALA A 27 22.35 18.54 -14.69
N LYS A 28 22.24 19.57 -15.53
CA LYS A 28 22.05 20.94 -15.06
C LYS A 28 21.05 21.63 -15.98
N SER A 29 19.82 21.79 -15.48
CA SER A 29 18.91 22.81 -15.97
C SER A 29 18.43 23.60 -14.77
N ASP A 30 18.80 24.87 -14.76
CA ASP A 30 18.55 25.84 -13.73
C ASP A 30 17.04 26.09 -13.54
N ARG A 31 16.56 26.17 -12.30
CA ARG A 31 15.59 27.21 -11.86
C ARG A 31 15.75 27.53 -10.36
N VAL A 32 16.31 28.72 -10.15
CA VAL A 32 15.94 29.77 -9.16
C VAL A 32 15.90 29.37 -7.68
N GLY A 33 16.95 29.80 -6.97
CA GLY A 33 16.98 29.89 -5.52
C GLY A 33 16.14 31.03 -4.98
N ALA A 34 15.51 30.77 -3.84
CA ALA A 34 15.10 31.78 -2.87
C ALA A 34 15.58 31.31 -1.50
N ALA A 35 16.45 32.10 -0.88
CA ALA A 35 16.94 31.91 0.47
C ALA A 35 15.80 32.05 1.49
N LEU A 36 15.80 31.22 2.54
CA LEU A 36 15.00 31.44 3.75
C LEU A 36 15.95 31.85 4.89
N PRO A 37 15.66 32.93 5.63
CA PRO A 37 16.42 33.31 6.81
C PRO A 37 15.95 32.56 8.06
N GLU A 38 16.89 32.34 8.97
CA GLU A 38 16.70 31.81 10.31
C GLU A 38 15.94 32.79 11.22
N GLY A 39 15.11 32.22 12.10
CA GLY A 39 14.70 32.84 13.37
C GLY A 39 13.27 33.37 13.41
N HIS A 40 12.39 32.68 14.13
CA HIS A 40 11.81 33.16 15.40
C HIS A 40 10.86 32.11 15.97
N ARG A 41 11.11 31.72 17.22
CA ARG A 41 10.24 30.87 18.01
C ARG A 41 9.14 31.76 18.58
N ASP A 42 7.89 31.49 18.23
CA ASP A 42 6.74 31.84 19.06
C ASP A 42 5.75 30.68 19.07
N GLY A 43 5.45 30.21 20.29
CA GLY A 43 4.48 29.17 20.55
C GLY A 43 3.08 29.65 20.19
N VAL A 44 2.48 29.02 19.19
CA VAL A 44 1.04 29.05 18.97
C VAL A 44 0.51 27.66 19.26
N SER A 45 -0.24 27.57 20.37
CA SER A 45 -1.07 26.42 20.71
C SER A 45 -2.05 26.16 19.57
N LEU A 46 -1.83 25.09 18.80
CA LEU A 46 -2.78 24.63 17.79
C LEU A 46 -3.89 23.86 18.50
N SER A 47 -4.90 24.62 18.91
CA SER A 47 -6.25 24.14 19.12
C SER A 47 -6.78 23.43 17.87
N LYS A 48 -7.43 22.27 18.07
CA LYS A 48 -8.29 21.53 17.13
C LYS A 48 -8.83 22.39 15.96
N GLY A 49 -8.27 22.23 14.76
CA GLY A 49 -8.91 22.64 13.49
C GLY A 49 -9.49 21.37 12.85
N ALA A 50 -10.79 21.12 12.97
CA ALA A 50 -11.85 21.66 12.11
C ALA A 50 -11.89 20.93 10.76
N ALA A 51 -12.61 19.81 10.74
CA ALA A 51 -13.23 19.29 9.52
C ALA A 51 -14.06 20.41 8.89
N GLN A 52 -13.68 20.86 7.70
CA GLN A 52 -14.41 21.88 6.97
C GLN A 52 -15.46 21.21 6.08
N ASN A 53 -16.71 21.40 6.48
CA ASN A 53 -17.91 21.07 5.73
C ASN A 53 -17.94 21.82 4.39
N THR A 54 -18.06 21.08 3.29
CA THR A 54 -18.55 21.58 2.00
C THR A 54 -20.02 21.17 1.79
N ALA A 55 -20.76 22.00 1.04
CA ALA A 55 -22.21 21.98 0.74
C ALA A 55 -22.82 20.58 0.40
N PRO A 56 -24.16 20.39 0.51
CA PRO A 56 -24.76 19.06 0.52
C PRO A 56 -24.77 18.46 -0.89
N ALA A 57 -23.70 17.76 -1.24
CA ALA A 57 -23.83 16.58 -2.08
C ALA A 57 -24.82 15.66 -1.37
N GLN A 58 -25.77 15.05 -2.09
CA GLN A 58 -26.61 13.99 -1.55
C GLN A 58 -25.67 12.97 -0.88
N GLN A 59 -25.57 13.01 0.44
CA GLN A 59 -24.72 12.12 1.20
C GLN A 59 -25.34 10.74 1.02
N GLN A 60 -24.72 9.93 0.17
CA GLN A 60 -24.99 8.51 0.14
C GLN A 60 -24.93 8.02 1.59
N PRO A 61 -25.91 7.21 2.04
CA PRO A 61 -25.87 6.68 3.39
C PRO A 61 -24.52 6.00 3.63
N GLU A 62 -23.95 6.18 4.82
CA GLU A 62 -22.67 5.55 5.17
C GLU A 62 -22.70 4.06 4.84
N CYS A 63 -21.60 3.54 4.28
CA CYS A 63 -21.52 2.15 3.82
C CYS A 63 -21.98 1.14 4.88
N SER A 64 -21.71 1.43 6.15
CA SER A 64 -22.05 0.60 7.31
C SER A 64 -23.55 0.38 7.52
N VAL A 65 -24.42 1.27 7.00
CA VAL A 65 -25.87 1.13 7.11
C VAL A 65 -26.37 -0.10 6.35
N CYS A 66 -25.81 -0.35 5.16
CA CYS A 66 -26.19 -1.47 4.30
C CYS A 66 -25.18 -2.63 4.33
N HIS A 67 -23.92 -2.37 4.69
CA HIS A 67 -22.83 -3.35 4.76
C HIS A 67 -22.26 -3.55 6.18
N PRO A 68 -23.09 -3.76 7.22
CA PRO A 68 -22.62 -3.82 8.60
C PRO A 68 -21.65 -4.98 8.86
N LYS A 69 -21.86 -6.13 8.20
CA LYS A 69 -20.97 -7.29 8.35
C LYS A 69 -19.53 -7.00 7.92
N PHE A 70 -19.35 -6.24 6.84
CA PHE A 70 -18.02 -5.86 6.40
C PHE A 70 -17.44 -4.76 7.28
N GLN A 71 -18.28 -3.82 7.72
CA GLN A 71 -17.87 -2.76 8.64
C GLN A 71 -17.30 -3.32 9.96
N ASP A 72 -17.96 -4.31 10.55
CA ASP A 72 -17.54 -4.89 11.83
C ASP A 72 -16.14 -5.52 11.70
N SER A 73 -15.94 -6.32 10.65
CA SER A 73 -14.62 -6.92 10.35
C SER A 73 -13.57 -5.85 10.07
N TRP A 74 -13.92 -4.81 9.31
CA TRP A 74 -13.04 -3.71 8.92
C TRP A 74 -12.51 -2.93 10.12
N LEU A 75 -13.42 -2.51 11.02
CA LEU A 75 -13.08 -1.71 12.19
C LEU A 75 -12.23 -2.48 13.20
N MET A 76 -12.30 -3.81 13.19
CA MET A 76 -11.43 -4.67 14.01
C MET A 76 -10.07 -4.94 13.36
N GLY A 77 -9.99 -4.82 12.03
CA GLY A 77 -8.76 -5.04 11.26
C GLY A 77 -7.73 -3.91 11.39
N ALA A 78 -6.55 -4.14 10.82
CA ALA A 78 -5.49 -3.12 10.75
C ALA A 78 -5.84 -1.96 9.82
N HIS A 79 -6.55 -2.23 8.70
CA HIS A 79 -6.95 -1.19 7.75
C HIS A 79 -7.90 -0.16 8.38
N GLY A 80 -8.99 -0.61 9.02
CA GLY A 80 -9.93 0.28 9.69
C GLY A 80 -9.37 1.01 10.90
N ARG A 81 -8.23 0.55 11.43
CA ARG A 81 -7.51 1.17 12.56
C ARG A 81 -6.23 1.89 12.14
N ALA A 82 -6.02 2.12 10.84
CA ALA A 82 -4.75 2.65 10.36
C ALA A 82 -4.36 4.00 11.01
N THR A 83 -5.31 4.91 11.25
CA THR A 83 -5.06 6.16 11.99
C THR A 83 -5.37 6.08 13.48
N SER A 84 -6.06 5.06 13.97
CA SER A 84 -6.46 4.98 15.38
C SER A 84 -5.56 4.05 16.20
N ASP A 85 -4.63 3.37 15.56
CA ASP A 85 -3.60 2.58 16.23
C ASP A 85 -2.74 3.48 17.14
N PRO A 86 -2.67 3.21 18.46
CA PRO A 86 -1.94 4.06 19.40
C PRO A 86 -0.43 4.13 19.13
N ILE A 87 0.16 3.05 18.60
CA ILE A 87 1.59 3.00 18.26
C ILE A 87 1.84 3.91 17.05
N PHE A 88 0.96 3.86 16.05
CA PHE A 88 1.02 4.77 14.91
C PHE A 88 0.87 6.22 15.37
N GLU A 89 -0.18 6.56 16.11
CA GLU A 89 -0.47 7.93 16.53
C GLU A 89 0.69 8.54 17.35
N GLN A 90 1.28 7.74 18.24
CA GLN A 90 2.47 8.13 18.99
C GLN A 90 3.65 8.40 18.07
N ALA A 91 3.96 7.49 17.13
CA ALA A 91 5.08 7.64 16.22
C ALA A 91 4.89 8.79 15.23
N TRP A 92 3.68 8.97 14.70
CA TRP A 92 3.33 10.05 13.79
C TRP A 92 3.45 11.41 14.47
N THR A 93 2.94 11.53 15.71
CA THR A 93 3.07 12.74 16.51
C THR A 93 4.52 13.04 16.88
N ALA A 94 5.29 12.03 17.32
CA ALA A 94 6.70 12.19 17.69
C ALA A 94 7.57 12.67 16.51
N GLN A 95 7.18 12.35 15.28
CA GLN A 95 7.85 12.79 14.05
C GLN A 95 7.35 14.15 13.51
N GLY A 96 6.45 14.82 14.23
CA GLY A 96 5.91 16.12 13.80
C GLY A 96 4.81 16.02 12.74
N LYS A 97 4.11 14.89 12.70
CA LYS A 97 3.00 14.61 11.78
C LYS A 97 3.35 14.75 10.30
N PRO A 98 4.41 14.08 9.81
CA PRO A 98 4.78 14.17 8.40
C PRO A 98 3.67 13.62 7.50
N GLY A 99 3.43 14.31 6.39
CA GLY A 99 2.45 13.90 5.38
C GLY A 99 2.76 12.57 4.71
N ALA A 100 4.03 12.17 4.66
CA ALA A 100 4.44 10.88 4.09
C ALA A 100 3.76 9.67 4.77
N CYS A 101 3.45 9.76 6.07
CA CYS A 101 2.70 8.71 6.76
C CYS A 101 1.27 8.56 6.22
N LEU A 102 0.66 9.66 5.77
CA LEU A 102 -0.72 9.70 5.31
C LEU A 102 -0.90 9.08 3.92
N VAL A 103 0.18 8.84 3.18
CA VAL A 103 0.12 8.10 1.90
C VAL A 103 -0.54 6.72 2.08
N CYS A 104 -0.34 6.09 3.24
CA CYS A 104 -0.87 4.75 3.52
C CYS A 104 -1.94 4.72 4.62
N HIS A 105 -1.97 5.72 5.50
CA HIS A 105 -2.78 5.69 6.70
C HIS A 105 -4.15 6.37 6.53
N VAL A 106 -4.38 7.14 5.48
CA VAL A 106 -5.69 7.77 5.21
C VAL A 106 -6.16 7.47 3.78
N THR A 107 -7.44 7.71 3.49
CA THR A 107 -7.99 7.55 2.14
C THR A 107 -8.00 8.86 1.38
N GLY A 108 -7.47 8.81 0.16
CA GLY A 108 -7.50 9.94 -0.77
C GLY A 108 -6.53 11.06 -0.39
N TYR A 109 -5.35 10.73 0.15
CA TYR A 109 -4.32 11.72 0.48
C TYR A 109 -3.78 12.42 -0.77
N ASP A 110 -3.77 13.76 -0.75
CA ASP A 110 -3.13 14.60 -1.75
C ASP A 110 -1.87 15.26 -1.16
N PRO A 111 -0.65 14.87 -1.59
CA PRO A 111 0.59 15.43 -1.07
C PRO A 111 0.82 16.90 -1.47
N ALA A 112 0.16 17.40 -2.53
CA ALA A 112 0.32 18.79 -2.95
C ALA A 112 -0.38 19.76 -2.00
N THR A 113 -1.51 19.33 -1.42
CA THR A 113 -2.33 20.14 -0.50
C THR A 113 -2.24 19.68 0.95
N ALA A 114 -1.63 18.52 1.20
CA ALA A 114 -1.60 17.84 2.49
C ALA A 114 -3.00 17.59 3.09
N THR A 115 -3.98 17.31 2.23
CA THR A 115 -5.36 17.00 2.62
C THR A 115 -5.70 15.54 2.29
N TRP A 116 -6.80 15.03 2.85
CA TRP A 116 -7.32 13.70 2.57
C TRP A 116 -8.85 13.68 2.68
N GLN A 117 -9.47 12.64 2.13
CA GLN A 117 -10.93 12.53 2.05
C GLN A 117 -11.54 11.89 3.30
N LYS A 118 -10.90 10.84 3.84
CA LYS A 118 -11.37 10.12 5.04
C LYS A 118 -10.20 9.65 5.90
N ASP A 119 -10.39 9.68 7.21
CA ASP A 119 -9.43 9.12 8.16
C ASP A 119 -9.37 7.59 8.02
N GLY A 120 -8.17 7.03 8.20
CA GLY A 120 -7.93 5.59 8.08
C GLY A 120 -7.94 5.11 6.63
N VAL A 121 -7.60 3.83 6.42
CA VAL A 121 -7.93 3.17 5.16
C VAL A 121 -9.44 2.92 5.21
N ALA A 122 -10.21 3.73 4.50
CA ALA A 122 -11.66 3.65 4.38
C ALA A 122 -12.08 2.78 3.18
N CYS A 123 -13.38 2.47 3.09
CA CYS A 123 -13.97 1.63 2.02
C CYS A 123 -13.53 2.10 0.63
N GLU A 124 -13.54 3.42 0.41
CA GLU A 124 -13.23 4.06 -0.86
C GLU A 124 -11.75 3.97 -1.26
N ALA A 125 -10.87 3.47 -0.39
CA ALA A 125 -9.50 3.12 -0.78
C ALA A 125 -9.49 2.03 -1.86
N CYS A 126 -10.48 1.13 -1.86
CA CYS A 126 -10.61 0.05 -2.83
C CYS A 126 -11.93 0.11 -3.62
N HIS A 127 -12.99 0.65 -3.01
CA HIS A 127 -14.34 0.73 -3.57
C HIS A 127 -14.65 2.14 -4.07
N SER A 128 -14.28 2.44 -5.31
CA SER A 128 -14.43 3.79 -5.86
C SER A 128 -14.49 3.78 -7.38
N PRO A 129 -15.26 4.69 -8.01
CA PRO A 129 -16.23 5.61 -7.38
C PRO A 129 -17.53 4.89 -6.98
N VAL A 130 -18.22 5.38 -5.94
CA VAL A 130 -19.55 4.89 -5.56
C VAL A 130 -20.60 5.47 -6.53
N PRO A 131 -21.34 4.64 -7.30
CA PRO A 131 -22.37 5.14 -8.21
C PRO A 131 -23.58 5.75 -7.46
N ASP A 132 -24.20 6.79 -8.01
CA ASP A 132 -25.33 7.51 -7.39
C ASP A 132 -26.51 6.60 -7.02
N GLU A 133 -26.79 5.58 -7.84
CA GLU A 133 -27.90 4.64 -7.65
C GLU A 133 -27.51 3.36 -6.89
N HIS A 134 -26.29 3.28 -6.34
CA HIS A 134 -25.85 2.10 -5.61
C HIS A 134 -26.77 1.77 -4.42
N SER A 135 -27.21 2.79 -3.67
CA SER A 135 -28.10 2.62 -2.52
C SER A 135 -29.53 2.20 -2.89
N VAL A 136 -29.97 2.48 -4.13
CA VAL A 136 -31.32 2.17 -4.62
C VAL A 136 -31.37 0.83 -5.34
N ASN A 137 -30.37 0.55 -6.19
CA ASN A 137 -30.29 -0.67 -6.99
C ASN A 137 -28.84 -1.19 -7.05
N PRO A 138 -28.32 -1.78 -5.95
CA PRO A 138 -26.91 -2.17 -5.86
C PRO A 138 -26.51 -3.29 -6.83
N ALA A 139 -27.47 -4.10 -7.26
CA ALA A 139 -27.21 -5.17 -8.23
C ALA A 139 -26.96 -4.63 -9.65
N ALA A 140 -27.70 -3.59 -10.05
CA ALA A 140 -27.48 -2.91 -11.33
C ALA A 140 -26.33 -1.89 -11.25
N ASN A 141 -26.07 -1.35 -10.06
CA ASN A 141 -25.07 -0.32 -9.81
C ASN A 141 -24.05 -0.78 -8.76
N PRO A 142 -23.26 -1.84 -9.00
CA PRO A 142 -22.25 -2.29 -8.06
C PRO A 142 -21.13 -1.26 -7.94
N VAL A 143 -20.61 -1.04 -6.74
CA VAL A 143 -19.38 -0.24 -6.57
C VAL A 143 -18.22 -1.01 -7.19
N PRO A 144 -17.48 -0.43 -8.15
CA PRO A 144 -16.25 -1.03 -8.66
C PRO A 144 -15.27 -1.29 -7.51
N VAL A 145 -14.52 -2.39 -7.62
CA VAL A 145 -13.51 -2.74 -6.63
C VAL A 145 -12.21 -3.08 -7.34
N ASP A 146 -11.15 -2.37 -6.99
CA ASP A 146 -9.81 -2.75 -7.41
C ASP A 146 -9.28 -3.82 -6.45
N ARG A 147 -8.95 -4.99 -7.01
CA ARG A 147 -8.39 -6.14 -6.29
C ARG A 147 -7.00 -6.51 -6.81
N SER A 148 -6.43 -5.64 -7.64
CA SER A 148 -5.11 -5.84 -8.22
C SER A 148 -4.06 -5.84 -7.12
N PRO A 149 -2.98 -6.62 -7.28
CA PRO A 149 -1.86 -6.55 -6.34
C PRO A 149 -1.24 -5.16 -6.27
N ASN A 150 -1.31 -4.37 -7.35
CA ASN A 150 -0.80 -3.00 -7.40
C ASN A 150 -1.48 -2.12 -6.36
N LEU A 151 -2.80 -2.22 -6.17
CA LEU A 151 -3.51 -1.45 -5.14
C LEU A 151 -2.91 -1.71 -3.76
N CYS A 152 -2.76 -2.99 -3.40
CA CYS A 152 -2.19 -3.40 -2.12
C CYS A 152 -0.75 -2.89 -1.95
N GLY A 153 0.04 -2.95 -3.04
CA GLY A 153 1.43 -2.53 -3.09
C GLY A 153 1.66 -1.02 -2.95
N HIS A 154 0.63 -0.17 -2.99
CA HIS A 154 0.81 1.26 -2.67
C HIS A 154 1.21 1.47 -1.20
N CYS A 155 0.67 0.64 -0.30
CA CYS A 155 0.94 0.71 1.13
C CYS A 155 1.86 -0.43 1.60
N HIS A 156 1.65 -1.63 1.09
CA HIS A 156 2.48 -2.80 1.38
C HIS A 156 3.70 -2.80 0.45
N SER A 157 4.61 -1.86 0.69
CA SER A 157 5.79 -1.61 -0.15
C SER A 157 7.13 -1.61 0.60
N ASP A 158 7.14 -1.81 1.93
CA ASP A 158 8.38 -1.92 2.70
C ASP A 158 9.03 -3.31 2.54
N ALA A 159 10.27 -3.47 3.05
CA ALA A 159 11.01 -4.74 2.93
C ALA A 159 10.34 -5.96 3.61
N ARG A 160 9.32 -5.76 4.47
CA ARG A 160 8.51 -6.86 5.03
C ARG A 160 7.44 -7.33 4.06
N PHE A 161 7.08 -6.48 3.09
CA PHE A 161 6.12 -6.71 2.02
C PHE A 161 6.69 -6.27 0.68
N GLY A 162 7.92 -6.68 0.39
CA GLY A 162 8.64 -6.20 -0.77
C GLY A 162 7.92 -6.60 -2.06
N TRP A 163 7.52 -5.59 -2.82
CA TRP A 163 6.76 -5.77 -4.06
C TRP A 163 7.54 -6.60 -5.08
N GLU A 164 8.86 -6.43 -5.14
CA GLU A 164 9.76 -7.19 -6.02
C GLU A 164 9.75 -8.68 -5.66
N GLU A 165 9.74 -9.01 -4.36
CA GLU A 165 9.68 -10.37 -3.84
C GLU A 165 8.33 -11.02 -4.13
N TRP A 166 7.24 -10.27 -4.00
CA TRP A 166 5.93 -10.73 -4.42
C TRP A 166 5.90 -11.03 -5.92
N GLN A 167 6.41 -10.13 -6.77
CA GLN A 167 6.45 -10.33 -8.22
C GLN A 167 7.32 -11.53 -8.64
N ALA A 168 8.39 -11.80 -7.90
CA ALA A 168 9.23 -12.97 -8.11
C ALA A 168 8.56 -14.29 -7.66
N SER A 169 7.48 -14.22 -6.88
CA SER A 169 6.84 -15.41 -6.30
C SER A 169 6.10 -16.26 -7.34
N ALA A 170 6.05 -17.57 -7.10
CA ALA A 170 5.33 -18.52 -7.94
C ALA A 170 3.80 -18.27 -7.99
N HIS A 171 3.24 -17.62 -6.95
CA HIS A 171 1.84 -17.23 -6.89
C HIS A 171 1.55 -16.06 -7.84
N TYR A 172 2.40 -15.02 -7.82
CA TYR A 172 2.27 -13.90 -8.76
C TYR A 172 2.41 -14.36 -10.21
N GLN A 173 3.40 -15.21 -10.51
CA GLN A 173 3.61 -15.75 -11.86
C GLN A 173 2.42 -16.60 -12.37
N ARG A 174 1.52 -17.03 -11.48
CA ARG A 174 0.27 -17.73 -11.81
C ARG A 174 -0.94 -16.79 -11.80
N ASN A 175 -0.71 -15.48 -11.85
CA ASN A 175 -1.73 -14.44 -11.85
C ASN A 175 -2.65 -14.49 -10.62
N MET A 176 -2.13 -14.93 -9.47
CA MET A 176 -2.86 -14.88 -8.21
C MET A 176 -2.73 -13.49 -7.59
N ALA A 177 -3.85 -12.95 -7.10
CA ALA A 177 -3.85 -11.68 -6.37
C ALA A 177 -3.67 -11.89 -4.86
N CYS A 178 -3.29 -10.84 -4.13
CA CYS A 178 -3.17 -10.85 -2.66
C CYS A 178 -4.47 -11.33 -2.01
N THR A 179 -5.61 -10.91 -2.58
CA THR A 179 -6.96 -11.27 -2.13
C THR A 179 -7.32 -12.74 -2.33
N VAL A 180 -6.50 -13.54 -3.00
CA VAL A 180 -6.71 -15.00 -3.01
C VAL A 180 -6.51 -15.57 -1.61
N CYS A 181 -5.49 -15.09 -0.90
CA CYS A 181 -5.14 -15.55 0.44
C CYS A 181 -5.64 -14.60 1.53
N HIS A 182 -5.55 -13.30 1.31
CA HIS A 182 -5.93 -12.28 2.29
C HIS A 182 -7.40 -11.87 2.16
N ASP A 183 -8.03 -11.65 3.31
CA ASP A 183 -9.27 -10.90 3.41
C ASP A 183 -8.92 -9.43 3.69
N ALA A 184 -9.22 -8.57 2.71
CA ALA A 184 -8.96 -7.16 2.83
C ALA A 184 -9.79 -6.52 3.97
N HIS A 185 -10.96 -7.11 4.30
CA HIS A 185 -11.81 -6.53 5.34
C HIS A 185 -11.24 -6.72 6.73
N SER A 186 -10.90 -7.95 7.10
CA SER A 186 -10.23 -8.21 8.38
C SER A 186 -8.75 -7.81 8.41
N ALA A 187 -8.19 -7.38 7.26
CA ALA A 187 -6.75 -7.19 7.06
C ALA A 187 -5.93 -8.41 7.55
N SER A 188 -6.43 -9.61 7.29
CA SER A 188 -5.92 -10.88 7.79
C SER A 188 -5.93 -11.96 6.70
N LEU A 189 -5.39 -13.14 6.98
CA LEU A 189 -5.56 -14.29 6.09
C LEU A 189 -6.99 -14.83 6.17
N LYS A 190 -7.52 -15.26 5.03
CA LYS A 190 -8.81 -15.95 4.98
C LYS A 190 -8.72 -17.26 5.75
N THR A 191 -9.80 -17.58 6.45
CA THR A 191 -9.99 -18.90 7.05
C THR A 191 -11.12 -19.61 6.32
N ILE A 192 -10.86 -20.83 5.86
CA ILE A 192 -11.90 -21.68 5.24
C ILE A 192 -12.15 -22.90 6.10
N ILE A 193 -13.31 -23.53 5.90
CA ILE A 193 -13.65 -24.80 6.53
C ILE A 193 -12.91 -25.92 5.78
N SER A 194 -12.17 -26.72 6.53
CA SER A 194 -11.52 -27.93 6.06
C SER A 194 -12.55 -29.02 5.78
N GLU A 195 -12.52 -29.61 4.59
CA GLU A 195 -13.38 -30.75 4.24
C GLU A 195 -13.01 -32.02 5.01
N ALA A 196 -11.77 -32.12 5.51
CA ALA A 196 -11.26 -33.33 6.14
C ALA A 196 -11.74 -33.50 7.60
N ASP A 197 -11.88 -32.40 8.33
CA ASP A 197 -12.18 -32.40 9.77
C ASP A 197 -13.22 -31.35 10.20
N ASN A 198 -13.82 -30.62 9.25
CA ASN A 198 -14.81 -29.58 9.48
C ASN A 198 -14.34 -28.46 10.44
N THR A 199 -13.02 -28.20 10.47
CA THR A 199 -12.43 -27.10 11.26
C THR A 199 -12.20 -25.87 10.39
N GLN A 200 -12.38 -24.68 10.95
CA GLN A 200 -12.07 -23.42 10.26
C GLN A 200 -10.63 -23.01 10.57
N GLY A 201 -9.83 -22.72 9.54
CA GLY A 201 -8.47 -22.26 9.76
C GLY A 201 -7.76 -21.81 8.49
N THR A 202 -6.64 -21.11 8.68
CA THR A 202 -5.77 -20.63 7.61
C THR A 202 -5.10 -21.79 6.88
N SER A 203 -4.70 -22.85 7.59
CA SER A 203 -4.06 -24.03 6.96
C SER A 203 -4.94 -24.66 5.87
N ALA A 204 -6.25 -24.69 6.09
CA ALA A 204 -7.21 -25.22 5.13
C ALA A 204 -7.18 -24.43 3.80
N LEU A 205 -6.96 -23.10 3.85
CA LEU A 205 -6.85 -22.25 2.67
C LEU A 205 -5.70 -22.69 1.77
N CYS A 206 -4.53 -22.93 2.37
CA CYS A 206 -3.34 -23.36 1.66
C CYS A 206 -3.51 -24.78 1.10
N ILE A 207 -4.08 -25.69 1.91
CA ILE A 207 -4.29 -27.11 1.56
C ILE A 207 -5.22 -27.25 0.35
N ASN A 208 -6.14 -26.32 0.12
CA ASN A 208 -7.05 -26.36 -1.03
C ASN A 208 -6.29 -26.53 -2.37
N CYS A 209 -5.13 -25.88 -2.51
CA CYS A 209 -4.25 -26.03 -3.68
C CYS A 209 -3.03 -26.92 -3.41
N HIS A 210 -2.52 -26.95 -2.17
CA HIS A 210 -1.27 -27.64 -1.81
C HIS A 210 -1.52 -28.94 -1.01
N ARG A 211 -2.34 -29.83 -1.58
CA ARG A 211 -2.81 -31.05 -0.91
C ARG A 211 -1.69 -32.00 -0.45
N GLU A 212 -0.61 -32.09 -1.21
CA GLU A 212 0.46 -33.08 -1.00
C GLU A 212 1.69 -32.52 -0.27
N VAL A 213 1.83 -31.19 -0.20
CA VAL A 213 3.04 -30.52 0.31
C VAL A 213 2.74 -29.56 1.47
N SER A 214 1.52 -29.60 2.01
CA SER A 214 1.06 -28.71 3.08
C SER A 214 1.94 -28.73 4.33
N MET A 215 2.60 -29.86 4.61
CA MET A 215 3.50 -30.03 5.75
C MET A 215 4.95 -29.57 5.47
N ASN A 216 5.27 -29.22 4.23
CA ASN A 216 6.63 -28.93 3.77
C ASN A 216 6.89 -27.45 3.48
N PHE A 217 5.96 -26.55 3.81
CA PHE A 217 6.23 -25.12 3.70
C PHE A 217 7.27 -24.72 4.76
N PRO A 218 8.48 -24.28 4.35
CA PRO A 218 9.34 -23.57 5.29
C PRO A 218 8.56 -22.33 5.68
N TYR A 219 8.24 -22.21 6.95
CA TYR A 219 7.34 -21.23 7.52
C TYR A 219 7.80 -19.80 7.19
N SER A 220 7.43 -19.26 6.02
CA SER A 220 7.28 -17.82 5.88
C SER A 220 6.12 -17.49 6.80
N LYS A 221 6.47 -17.02 8.00
CA LYS A 221 5.50 -16.53 8.98
C LYS A 221 4.77 -15.37 8.31
N HIS A 222 3.56 -15.62 7.86
CA HIS A 222 2.61 -14.57 7.54
C HIS A 222 1.91 -14.28 8.87
N ASN A 223 2.50 -13.37 9.65
CA ASN A 223 1.90 -12.85 10.88
C ASN A 223 0.80 -11.84 10.52
#